data_AF-A0A9D6YJQ0-F1
#
_entry.id   AF-A0A9D6YJQ0-F1
#
_cell.length_a   1.000
_cell.length_b   1.000
_cell.length_c   1.000
_cell.angle_alpha   90.00
_cell.angle_beta   90.00
_cell.angle_gamma   90.00
#
_symmetry.space_group_name_H-M   'P 1'
#
loop_
_entity.id
_entity.type
_entity.pdbx_description
1 polymer ?
#
loop_
_entity_poly.entity_id
_entity_poly.type
_entity_poly.pdbx_seq_one_letter_code
_entity_poly.pdbx_strand_id
1 'polypeptide(L)'
;APHFHFGEEVHAEVVLRPSVGYLALLGLGVHTLFDGVAIAAGFMIGPELGALLFIAVLLHKLPEGFTIASIMLAGGHSRAWALAAAGALGVFTLLGALFTGVFAEGHVGYALALSAGVTIYVAASDLIPEVNREGGPALAWTVFGGLVLFGLADWALSPLGGH
;
A
#
# COMPACT_ATOMS: atom_id res chain seq x y z
N ALA A 1 -42.77 -24.10 -25.57
CA ALA A 1 -42.97 -23.20 -24.42
C ALA A 1 -41.62 -22.63 -24.01
N PRO A 2 -41.43 -21.30 -23.97
CA PRO A 2 -40.24 -20.72 -23.36
C PRO A 2 -40.46 -20.67 -21.84
N HIS A 3 -39.54 -21.25 -21.06
CA HIS A 3 -39.56 -21.15 -19.60
C HIS A 3 -38.70 -19.95 -19.18
N PHE A 4 -39.33 -19.03 -18.47
CA PHE A 4 -38.71 -17.86 -17.86
C PHE A 4 -37.84 -18.31 -16.69
N HIS A 5 -36.53 -18.05 -16.74
CA HIS A 5 -35.67 -18.20 -15.57
C HIS A 5 -35.79 -16.93 -14.71
N PHE A 6 -36.66 -16.97 -13.71
CA PHE A 6 -36.52 -16.16 -12.49
C PHE A 6 -35.60 -16.93 -11.54
N GLY A 7 -34.31 -16.86 -11.80
CA GLY A 7 -33.31 -17.14 -10.78
C GLY A 7 -32.81 -15.80 -10.29
N GLU A 8 -33.13 -15.42 -9.06
CA GLU A 8 -32.22 -14.57 -8.30
C GLU A 8 -30.88 -15.31 -8.30
N GLU A 9 -29.99 -14.94 -9.20
CA GLU A 9 -28.57 -15.12 -8.93
C GLU A 9 -28.26 -14.16 -7.78
N VAL A 10 -28.58 -14.60 -6.56
CA VAL A 10 -27.78 -14.24 -5.41
C VAL A 10 -26.41 -14.76 -5.79
N HIS A 11 -25.60 -13.92 -6.43
CA HIS A 11 -24.18 -14.17 -6.53
C HIS A 11 -23.78 -14.40 -5.09
N ALA A 12 -23.53 -15.67 -4.74
CA ALA A 12 -22.92 -16.00 -3.48
C ALA A 12 -21.67 -15.14 -3.46
N GLU A 13 -21.74 -14.06 -2.69
CA GLU A 13 -20.66 -13.13 -2.46
C GLU A 13 -19.41 -13.99 -2.34
N VAL A 14 -18.49 -13.87 -3.29
CA VAL A 14 -17.40 -14.82 -3.46
C VAL A 14 -16.60 -14.77 -2.17
N VAL A 15 -16.93 -15.66 -1.23
CA VAL A 15 -16.30 -15.71 0.08
C VAL A 15 -14.90 -16.22 -0.22
N LEU A 16 -13.93 -15.32 -0.10
CA LEU A 16 -12.55 -15.68 -0.24
C LEU A 16 -12.24 -16.78 0.78
N ARG A 17 -11.34 -17.69 0.44
CA ARG A 17 -10.87 -18.64 1.45
C ARG A 17 -10.25 -17.83 2.60
N PRO A 18 -10.49 -18.19 3.87
CA PRO A 18 -9.91 -17.45 5.01
C PRO A 18 -8.38 -17.31 4.93
N SER A 19 -7.71 -18.27 4.29
CA SER A 19 -6.26 -18.25 4.03
C SER A 19 -5.80 -17.08 3.14
N VAL A 20 -6.65 -16.57 2.25
CA VAL A 20 -6.33 -15.41 1.40
C VAL A 20 -6.09 -14.17 2.24
N GLY A 21 -6.88 -13.96 3.31
CA GLY A 21 -6.66 -12.86 4.25
C GLY A 21 -5.28 -12.91 4.91
N TYR A 22 -4.87 -14.09 5.40
CA TYR A 22 -3.55 -14.24 6.01
C TYR A 22 -2.39 -14.04 5.02
N LEU A 23 -2.54 -14.56 3.79
CA LEU A 23 -1.54 -14.35 2.74
C LEU A 23 -1.45 -12.87 2.33
N ALA A 24 -2.59 -12.18 2.21
CA ALA A 24 -2.63 -10.75 1.94
C ALA A 24 -1.97 -9.95 3.07
N LEU A 25 -2.26 -10.28 4.34
CA LEU A 25 -1.62 -9.63 5.49
C LEU A 25 -0.10 -9.83 5.49
N LEU A 26 0.37 -11.03 5.14
CA LEU A 26 1.81 -11.30 5.06
C LEU A 26 2.46 -10.50 3.91
N GLY A 27 1.88 -10.52 2.71
CA GLY A 27 2.40 -9.79 1.56
C GLY A 27 2.43 -8.27 1.78
N LEU A 28 1.29 -7.70 2.22
CA LEU A 28 1.18 -6.28 2.55
C LEU A 28 2.03 -5.91 3.77
N GLY A 29 2.20 -6.83 4.73
CA GLY A 29 3.08 -6.62 5.88
C GLY A 29 4.54 -6.46 5.47
N VAL A 30 5.04 -7.29 4.55
CA VAL A 30 6.40 -7.15 3.99
C VAL A 30 6.54 -5.85 3.21
N HIS A 31 5.56 -5.51 2.35
CA HIS A 31 5.55 -4.23 1.64
C HIS A 31 5.59 -3.03 2.62
N THR A 32 4.73 -3.06 3.62
CA THR A 32 4.61 -2.00 4.63
C THR A 32 5.86 -1.89 5.52
N LEU A 33 6.56 -2.98 5.76
CA LEU A 33 7.87 -2.95 6.40
C LEU A 33 8.86 -2.13 5.57
N PHE A 34 8.88 -2.32 4.25
CA PHE A 34 9.76 -1.56 3.36
C PHE A 34 9.34 -0.10 3.17
N ASP A 35 8.07 0.24 3.35
CA ASP A 35 7.65 1.65 3.48
C ASP A 35 8.30 2.32 4.69
N GLY A 36 8.31 1.63 5.84
CA GLY A 36 9.00 2.09 7.05
C GLY A 36 10.50 2.28 6.83
N VAL A 37 11.12 1.34 6.11
CA VAL A 37 12.53 1.44 5.72
C VAL A 37 12.77 2.68 4.85
N ALA A 38 11.90 2.93 3.87
CA ALA A 38 12.02 4.07 2.97
C ALA A 38 11.94 5.40 3.72
N ILE A 39 10.98 5.54 4.65
CA ILE A 39 10.81 6.77 5.44
C ILE A 39 12.05 7.05 6.28
N ALA A 40 12.52 6.06 7.05
CA ALA A 40 13.69 6.23 7.92
C ALA A 40 14.95 6.53 7.09
N ALA A 41 15.17 5.79 6.00
CA ALA A 41 16.29 6.01 5.10
C ALA A 41 16.23 7.42 4.45
N GLY A 42 15.05 7.89 4.05
CA GLY A 42 14.85 9.24 3.53
C GLY A 42 15.26 10.32 4.52
N PHE A 43 14.83 10.20 5.79
CA PHE A 43 15.22 11.15 6.85
C PHE A 43 16.71 11.10 7.20
N MET A 44 17.38 9.95 6.99
CA MET A 44 18.84 9.86 7.14
C MET A 44 19.60 10.57 6.02
N ILE A 45 19.00 10.72 4.83
CA ILE A 45 19.56 11.51 3.73
C ILE A 45 19.29 13.00 3.95
N GLY A 46 18.04 13.35 4.29
CA GLY A 46 17.68 14.74 4.54
C GLY A 46 16.19 14.92 4.88
N PRO A 47 15.84 16.05 5.51
CA PRO A 47 14.48 16.33 5.97
C PRO A 47 13.48 16.45 4.82
N GLU A 48 13.88 16.99 3.66
CA GLU A 48 13.05 17.09 2.46
C GLU A 48 12.60 15.71 1.96
N LEU A 49 13.57 14.83 1.66
CA LEU A 49 13.29 13.49 1.16
C LEU A 49 12.52 12.65 2.18
N GLY A 50 12.89 12.73 3.46
CA GLY A 50 12.17 12.04 4.53
C GLY A 50 10.71 12.48 4.63
N ALA A 51 10.45 13.78 4.59
CA ALA A 51 9.09 14.32 4.60
C ALA A 51 8.29 13.91 3.36
N LEU A 52 8.92 13.92 2.18
CA LEU A 52 8.30 13.52 0.92
C LEU A 52 7.85 12.05 0.96
N LEU A 53 8.76 11.15 1.35
CA LEU A 53 8.46 9.72 1.48
C LEU A 53 7.40 9.45 2.56
N PHE A 54 7.46 10.16 3.68
CA PHE A 54 6.46 10.06 4.73
C PHE A 54 5.05 10.42 4.22
N ILE A 55 4.91 11.55 3.53
CA ILE A 55 3.61 11.99 2.99
C ILE A 55 3.12 11.01 1.91
N ALA A 56 4.01 10.56 1.02
CA ALA A 56 3.68 9.59 -0.02
C ALA A 56 3.14 8.29 0.59
N VAL A 57 3.86 7.72 1.56
CA VAL A 57 3.42 6.50 2.27
C VAL A 57 2.12 6.75 3.01
N LEU A 58 2.01 7.83 3.78
CA LEU A 58 0.81 8.15 4.55
C LEU A 58 -0.45 8.17 3.66
N LEU A 59 -0.33 8.74 2.46
CA LEU A 59 -1.44 8.85 1.53
C LEU A 59 -1.99 7.49 1.08
N HIS A 60 -1.11 6.52 0.79
CA HIS A 60 -1.56 5.19 0.36
C HIS A 60 -1.88 4.23 1.51
N LYS A 61 -1.53 4.57 2.76
CA LYS A 61 -1.86 3.72 3.93
C LYS A 61 -3.34 3.66 4.26
N LEU A 62 -4.10 4.74 4.03
CA LEU A 62 -5.55 4.72 4.25
C LEU A 62 -6.27 3.75 3.28
N PRO A 63 -6.05 3.84 1.94
CA PRO A 63 -6.52 2.83 1.00
C PRO A 63 -6.04 1.41 1.35
N GLU A 64 -4.77 1.23 1.71
CA GLU A 64 -4.21 -0.09 2.02
C GLU A 64 -4.86 -0.72 3.25
N GLY A 65 -5.08 0.06 4.31
CA GLY A 65 -5.81 -0.37 5.50
C GLY A 65 -7.26 -0.80 5.18
N PHE A 66 -7.93 -0.07 4.29
CA PHE A 66 -9.25 -0.46 3.79
C PHE A 66 -9.18 -1.75 2.97
N THR A 67 -8.18 -1.92 2.10
CA THR A 67 -7.98 -3.13 1.30
C THR A 67 -7.82 -4.36 2.17
N ILE A 68 -6.91 -4.35 3.15
CA ILE A 68 -6.71 -5.53 4.01
C ILE A 68 -7.94 -5.81 4.89
N ALA A 69 -8.64 -4.78 5.37
CA ALA A 69 -9.87 -4.96 6.13
C ALA A 69 -10.97 -5.60 5.28
N SER A 70 -11.14 -5.14 4.03
CA SER A 70 -12.07 -5.68 3.05
C SER A 70 -11.75 -7.14 2.70
N ILE A 71 -10.48 -7.47 2.47
CA ILE A 71 -10.05 -8.86 2.20
C ILE A 71 -10.33 -9.78 3.40
N MET A 72 -10.06 -9.31 4.62
CA MET A 72 -10.35 -10.09 5.83
C MET A 72 -11.85 -10.38 5.97
N LEU A 73 -12.70 -9.37 5.79
CA LEU A 73 -14.15 -9.53 5.85
C LEU A 73 -14.68 -10.44 4.74
N ALA A 74 -14.21 -10.25 3.51
CA ALA A 74 -14.55 -11.12 2.38
C ALA A 74 -14.06 -12.57 2.58
N GLY A 75 -13.01 -12.77 3.37
CA GLY A 75 -12.53 -14.08 3.80
C GLY A 75 -13.31 -14.73 4.95
N GLY A 76 -14.39 -14.10 5.43
CA GLY A 76 -15.20 -14.59 6.55
C GLY A 76 -14.62 -14.29 7.94
N HIS A 77 -13.58 -13.46 8.05
CA HIS A 77 -13.03 -13.05 9.34
C HIS A 77 -13.93 -12.01 10.03
N SER A 78 -13.82 -11.90 11.36
CA SER A 78 -14.58 -10.92 12.12
C SER A 78 -14.09 -9.48 11.86
N ARG A 79 -14.95 -8.49 12.11
CA ARG A 79 -14.58 -7.06 12.06
C ARG A 79 -13.38 -6.72 12.95
N ALA A 80 -13.26 -7.39 14.11
CA ALA A 80 -12.12 -7.21 14.99
C ALA A 80 -10.82 -7.68 14.34
N TRP A 81 -10.83 -8.82 13.63
CA TRP A 81 -9.68 -9.31 12.88
C TRP A 81 -9.32 -8.40 11.70
N ALA A 82 -10.32 -7.87 10.99
CA ALA A 82 -10.10 -6.92 9.90
C ALA A 82 -9.40 -5.64 10.39
N LEU A 83 -9.86 -5.07 11.52
CA LEU A 83 -9.22 -3.90 12.14
C LEU A 83 -7.83 -4.23 12.69
N ALA A 84 -7.66 -5.40 13.32
CA ALA A 84 -6.36 -5.85 13.81
C ALA A 84 -5.34 -6.01 12.67
N ALA A 85 -5.77 -6.54 11.52
CA ALA A 85 -4.92 -6.68 10.34
C ALA A 85 -4.48 -5.31 9.79
N ALA A 86 -5.40 -4.34 9.68
CA ALA A 86 -5.07 -2.97 9.30
C ALA A 86 -4.11 -2.31 10.30
N GLY A 87 -4.34 -2.49 11.60
CA GLY A 87 -3.43 -2.01 12.65
C GLY A 87 -2.05 -2.67 12.60
N ALA A 88 -1.98 -3.96 12.29
CA ALA A 88 -0.72 -4.69 12.15
C ALA A 88 0.15 -4.13 11.03
N LEU A 89 -0.42 -3.64 9.92
CA LEU A 89 0.34 -2.94 8.89
C LEU A 89 1.06 -1.71 9.47
N GLY A 90 0.39 -0.91 10.29
CA GLY A 90 1.05 0.21 10.99
C GLY A 90 2.24 -0.23 11.85
N VAL A 91 2.13 -1.38 12.52
CA VAL A 91 3.25 -1.97 13.28
C VAL A 91 4.40 -2.36 12.36
N PHE A 92 4.13 -2.97 11.20
CA PHE A 92 5.18 -3.30 10.21
C PHE A 92 5.94 -2.04 9.75
N THR A 93 5.25 -0.92 9.51
CA THR A 93 5.91 0.35 9.16
C THR A 93 6.88 0.79 10.26
N LEU A 94 6.44 0.76 11.52
CA LEU A 94 7.28 1.15 12.65
C LEU A 94 8.47 0.22 12.82
N LEU A 95 8.28 -1.09 12.62
CA LEU A 95 9.37 -2.07 12.66
C LEU A 95 10.40 -1.84 11.56
N GLY A 96 9.95 -1.54 10.33
CA GLY A 96 10.85 -1.21 9.22
C GLY A 96 11.67 0.05 9.47
N ALA A 97 11.03 1.10 10.01
CA ALA A 97 11.72 2.34 10.38
C ALA A 97 12.76 2.10 11.49
N LEU A 98 12.39 1.37 12.55
CA LEU A 98 13.29 1.02 13.65
C LEU A 98 14.46 0.16 13.16
N PHE A 99 14.18 -0.87 12.34
CA PHE A 99 15.21 -1.74 11.76
C PHE A 99 16.25 -0.92 10.97
N THR A 100 15.79 0.06 10.19
CA THR A 100 16.67 0.93 9.40
C THR A 100 17.58 1.77 10.28
N GLY A 101 17.05 2.35 11.36
CA GLY A 101 17.83 3.13 12.31
C GLY A 101 18.91 2.33 13.04
N VAL A 102 18.74 1.00 13.16
CA VAL A 102 19.73 0.13 13.85
C VAL A 102 20.73 -0.50 12.89
N PHE A 103 20.30 -0.89 11.68
CA PHE A 103 21.09 -1.78 10.81
C PHE A 103 21.50 -1.16 9.47
N ALA A 104 20.91 -0.04 9.05
CA ALA A 104 21.15 0.53 7.72
C ALA A 104 22.12 1.73 7.70
N GLU A 105 22.76 2.05 8.84
CA GLU A 105 23.83 3.04 8.87
C GLU A 105 24.93 2.68 7.85
N GLY A 106 25.22 3.61 6.92
CA GLY A 106 26.16 3.41 5.82
C GLY A 106 25.63 2.64 4.59
N HIS A 107 24.40 2.09 4.64
CA HIS A 107 23.81 1.29 3.54
C HIS A 107 22.45 1.83 3.06
N VAL A 108 22.15 3.09 3.39
CA VAL A 108 20.89 3.78 3.11
C VAL A 108 20.49 3.72 1.63
N GLY A 109 21.45 3.80 0.70
CA GLY A 109 21.18 3.69 -0.73
C GLY A 109 20.61 2.32 -1.15
N TYR A 110 21.11 1.23 -0.57
CA TYR A 110 20.57 -0.11 -0.83
C TYR A 110 19.19 -0.29 -0.21
N ALA A 111 18.97 0.26 0.98
CA ALA A 111 17.67 0.25 1.64
C ALA A 111 16.60 0.94 0.78
N LEU A 112 16.90 2.14 0.25
CA LEU A 112 16.00 2.86 -0.65
C LEU A 112 15.79 2.13 -1.98
N ALA A 113 16.85 1.61 -2.60
CA ALA A 113 16.73 0.88 -3.86
C ALA A 113 15.83 -0.35 -3.71
N LEU A 114 15.97 -1.07 -2.60
CA LEU A 114 15.15 -2.25 -2.32
C LEU A 114 13.70 -1.88 -1.99
N SER A 115 13.47 -0.84 -1.16
CA SER A 115 12.11 -0.35 -0.90
C SER A 115 11.41 0.12 -2.17
N ALA A 116 12.09 0.93 -3.00
CA ALA A 116 11.54 1.38 -4.28
C ALA A 116 11.23 0.19 -5.21
N GLY A 117 12.11 -0.80 -5.25
CA GLY A 117 11.89 -2.04 -6.01
C GLY A 117 10.64 -2.80 -5.56
N VAL A 118 10.43 -2.96 -4.26
CA VAL A 118 9.22 -3.61 -3.71
C VAL A 118 7.96 -2.82 -4.07
N THR A 119 7.96 -1.50 -3.92
CA THR A 119 6.82 -0.64 -4.27
C THR A 119 6.50 -0.71 -5.76
N ILE A 120 7.51 -0.64 -6.63
CA ILE A 120 7.33 -0.78 -8.08
C ILE A 120 6.79 -2.17 -8.43
N TYR A 121 7.32 -3.23 -7.81
CA TYR A 121 6.86 -4.59 -8.04
C TYR A 121 5.38 -4.75 -7.70
N VAL A 122 4.95 -4.36 -6.49
CA VAL A 122 3.54 -4.45 -6.06
C VAL A 122 2.64 -3.60 -6.94
N ALA A 123 3.06 -2.38 -7.27
CA ALA A 123 2.29 -1.51 -8.17
C ALA A 123 2.12 -2.14 -9.57
N ALA A 124 3.17 -2.75 -10.12
CA ALA A 124 3.14 -3.33 -11.45
C ALA A 124 2.45 -4.70 -11.51
N SER A 125 2.55 -5.53 -10.47
CA SER A 125 1.97 -6.88 -10.46
C SER A 125 0.49 -6.87 -10.09
N ASP A 126 0.06 -5.91 -9.26
CA ASP A 126 -1.27 -5.93 -8.65
C ASP A 126 -2.10 -4.71 -9.10
N LEU A 127 -1.61 -3.49 -8.86
CA LEU A 127 -2.40 -2.26 -9.08
C LEU A 127 -2.64 -1.94 -10.57
N ILE A 128 -1.60 -1.94 -11.40
CA ILE A 128 -1.74 -1.63 -12.84
C ILE A 128 -2.65 -2.65 -13.55
N PRO A 129 -2.51 -3.97 -13.34
CA PRO A 129 -3.43 -4.95 -13.90
C PRO A 129 -4.87 -4.75 -13.43
N GLU A 130 -5.09 -4.42 -12.15
CA GLU A 130 -6.44 -4.22 -11.61
C GLU A 130 -7.12 -2.98 -12.21
N VAL A 131 -6.39 -1.85 -12.27
CA VAL A 131 -6.89 -0.62 -12.92
C VAL A 131 -7.28 -0.87 -14.37
N ASN A 132 -6.52 -1.69 -15.08
CA ASN A 132 -6.81 -2.07 -16.47
C ASN A 132 -7.99 -3.04 -16.60
N ARG A 133 -8.28 -3.86 -15.58
CA ARG A 133 -9.39 -4.81 -15.56
C ARG A 133 -10.73 -4.16 -15.21
N GLU A 134 -10.78 -3.30 -14.20
CA GLU A 134 -12.03 -2.64 -13.76
C GLU A 134 -12.56 -1.61 -14.77
N GLY A 135 -11.71 -1.14 -15.68
CA GLY A 135 -12.15 -0.69 -17.01
C GLY A 135 -12.90 0.65 -17.05
N GLY A 136 -12.17 1.76 -16.91
CA GLY A 136 -12.65 3.09 -17.29
C GLY A 136 -11.54 4.14 -17.28
N PRO A 137 -11.56 5.15 -18.18
CA PRO A 137 -10.52 6.18 -18.21
C PRO A 137 -10.42 6.93 -16.87
N ALA A 138 -11.53 7.04 -16.12
CA ALA A 138 -11.56 7.64 -14.79
C ALA A 138 -10.60 6.97 -13.79
N LEU A 139 -10.50 5.64 -13.80
CA LEU A 139 -9.61 4.90 -12.89
C LEU A 139 -8.16 5.03 -13.33
N ALA A 140 -7.88 5.15 -14.63
CA ALA A 140 -6.54 5.48 -15.12
C ALA A 140 -6.11 6.90 -14.69
N TRP A 141 -7.03 7.87 -14.66
CA TRP A 141 -6.75 9.23 -14.21
C TRP A 141 -6.35 9.33 -12.74
N THR A 142 -6.76 8.39 -11.87
CA THR A 142 -6.33 8.41 -10.46
C THR A 142 -4.84 8.13 -10.31
N VAL A 143 -4.25 7.29 -11.18
CA VAL A 143 -2.80 7.04 -11.23
C VAL A 143 -2.05 8.33 -11.56
N PHE A 144 -2.49 9.06 -12.59
CA PHE A 144 -1.92 10.36 -12.95
C PHE A 144 -2.14 11.41 -11.86
N GLY A 145 -3.29 11.38 -11.19
CA GLY A 145 -3.57 12.22 -10.03
C GLY A 145 -2.59 11.99 -8.89
N GLY A 146 -2.23 10.73 -8.61
CA GLY A 146 -1.18 10.38 -7.65
C GLY A 146 0.19 10.95 -8.03
N LEU A 147 0.57 10.88 -9.31
CA LEU A 147 1.82 11.47 -9.81
C LEU A 147 1.86 13.00 -9.66
N VAL A 148 0.76 13.67 -9.99
CA VAL A 148 0.64 15.12 -9.81
C VAL A 148 0.74 15.49 -8.33
N LEU A 149 0.06 14.76 -7.46
CA LEU A 149 0.11 15.00 -6.02
C LEU A 149 1.51 14.77 -5.45
N PHE A 150 2.22 13.75 -5.91
CA PHE A 150 3.63 13.53 -5.55
C PHE A 150 4.51 14.72 -5.97
N GLY A 151 4.38 15.19 -7.23
CA GLY A 151 5.14 16.35 -7.71
C GLY A 151 4.79 17.66 -6.98
N LEU A 152 3.54 17.84 -6.57
CA LEU A 152 3.13 18.98 -5.75
C LEU A 152 3.71 18.90 -4.33
N ALA A 153 3.76 17.70 -3.74
CA ALA A 153 4.37 17.49 -2.44
C ALA A 153 5.88 17.77 -2.49
N ASP A 154 6.58 17.26 -3.50
CA ASP A 154 8.00 17.53 -3.76
C ASP A 154 8.27 19.04 -3.90
N TRP A 155 7.51 19.71 -4.77
CA TRP A 155 7.61 21.16 -4.94
C TRP A 155 7.38 21.94 -3.63
N ALA A 156 6.36 21.56 -2.85
CA ALA A 156 6.05 22.22 -1.59
C ALA A 156 7.11 21.99 -0.49
N LEU A 157 7.81 20.85 -0.54
CA LEU A 157 8.84 20.48 0.44
C LEU A 157 10.25 20.94 0.03
N SER A 158 10.46 21.33 -1.23
CA SER A 158 11.75 21.83 -1.73
C SER A 158 12.46 22.87 -0.86
N PRO A 159 11.78 23.78 -0.11
CA PRO A 159 12.46 24.70 0.80
C PRO A 159 13.15 24.02 1.99
N LEU A 160 12.77 22.78 2.34
CA LEU A 160 13.40 22.00 3.42
C LEU A 160 14.76 21.41 3.01
N GLY A 161 15.05 21.35 1.70
CA GLY A 161 16.26 20.75 1.17
C GLY A 161 17.54 21.50 1.54
N GLY A 162 17.43 22.81 1.79
CA GLY A 162 18.58 23.69 1.97
C GLY A 162 19.40 23.80 0.67
N HIS A 163 19.36 24.95 0.02
CA HIS A 163 20.35 25.27 -1.01
C HIS A 163 21.74 25.47 -0.40
#